data_AF-A0A521XHE9-F1
#
_entry.id   AF-A0A521XHE9-F1
#
_cell.length_a   1.000
_cell.length_b   1.000
_cell.length_c   1.000
_cell.angle_alpha   90.00
_cell.angle_beta   90.00
_cell.angle_gamma   90.00
#
_symmetry.space_group_name_H-M   'P 1'
#
loop_
_entity.id
_entity.type
_entity.pdbx_description
1 polymer ?
#
loop_
_entity_poly.entity_id
_entity_poly.type
_entity_poly.pdbx_seq_one_letter_code
_entity_poly.pdbx_strand_id
1 'polypeptide(L)' 'MKDEWQQQATRILKVELVRQDVGYKGLSGKLAQLGIEESPRQLANKINRGTFSFVFLLKCLKALGVTEIRLS' A
#
# COMPACT_ATOMS: atom_id res chain seq x y z
N MET A 1 -3.99 -0.89 -21.41
CA MET A 1 -4.87 -0.01 -20.60
C MET A 1 -4.90 -0.56 -19.18
N LYS A 2 -4.72 0.26 -18.14
CA LYS A 2 -4.91 -0.20 -16.76
C LYS A 2 -6.40 -0.20 -16.45
N ASP A 3 -6.88 -1.30 -15.87
CA ASP A 3 -8.25 -1.42 -15.37
C ASP A 3 -8.54 -0.31 -14.33
N GLU A 4 -9.73 0.28 -14.39
CA GLU A 4 -10.16 1.38 -13.52
C GLU A 4 -10.06 0.99 -12.04
N TRP A 5 -10.43 -0.25 -11.72
CA TRP A 5 -10.35 -0.79 -10.35
C TRP A 5 -8.91 -0.89 -9.84
N GLN A 6 -7.96 -1.27 -10.71
CA GLN A 6 -6.54 -1.30 -10.36
C GLN A 6 -6.00 0.11 -10.09
N GLN A 7 -6.45 1.10 -10.86
CA GLN A 7 -6.08 2.50 -10.65
C GLN A 7 -6.65 3.01 -9.33
N GLN A 8 -7.93 2.72 -9.04
CA GLN A 8 -8.59 3.12 -7.80
C GLN A 8 -7.90 2.50 -6.57
N ALA A 9 -7.63 1.18 -6.58
CA ALA A 9 -6.92 0.51 -5.50
C ALA A 9 -5.52 1.11 -5.27
N THR A 10 -4.78 1.36 -6.36
CA THR A 10 -3.46 2.01 -6.29
C THR A 10 -3.55 3.40 -5.69
N ARG A 11 -4.56 4.18 -6.10
CA ARG A 11 -4.77 5.54 -5.61
C ARG A 11 -5.08 5.56 -4.12
N ILE A 12 -5.98 4.69 -3.64
CA ILE A 12 -6.33 4.57 -2.22
C ILE A 12 -5.07 4.35 -1.39
N LEU A 13 -4.27 3.33 -1.72
CA LEU A 13 -3.06 3.03 -0.96
C LEU A 13 -2.03 4.16 -0.99
N LYS A 14 -1.86 4.82 -2.14
CA LYS A 14 -0.94 5.97 -2.25
C LYS A 14 -1.41 7.18 -1.44
N VAL A 15 -2.71 7.45 -1.40
CA VAL A 15 -3.27 8.52 -0.58
C VAL A 15 -3.00 8.25 0.90
N GLU A 16 -3.18 7.01 1.37
CA GLU A 16 -2.87 6.66 2.75
C GLU A 16 -1.39 6.79 3.07
N LEU A 17 -0.49 6.45 2.15
CA LEU A 17 0.95 6.69 2.30
C LEU A 17 1.27 8.17 2.49
N VAL A 18 0.66 9.05 1.68
CA VAL A 18 0.84 10.50 1.80
C VAL A 18 0.24 11.03 3.09
N ARG A 19 -0.95 10.58 3.49
CA ARG A 19 -1.61 11.00 4.75
C ARG A 19 -0.80 10.67 5.99
N GLN A 20 -0.06 9.57 5.96
CA GLN A 20 0.79 9.13 7.07
C GLN A 20 2.24 9.65 6.96
N ASP A 21 2.57 10.44 5.94
CA ASP A 21 3.94 10.89 5.62
C ASP A 21 4.95 9.73 5.48
N VAL A 22 4.53 8.65 4.82
CA VAL A 22 5.31 7.41 4.66
C VAL A 22 5.62 7.13 3.19
N GLY A 23 6.90 7.15 2.83
CA GLY A 23 7.38 6.62 1.55
C GLY A 23 7.54 5.09 1.55
N TYR A 24 7.86 4.49 0.39
CA TYR A 24 8.02 3.02 0.27
C TYR A 24 9.08 2.43 1.21
N LYS A 25 10.15 3.19 1.53
CA LYS A 25 11.16 2.77 2.52
C LYS A 25 10.57 2.67 3.93
N GLY A 26 9.73 3.63 4.31
CA GLY A 26 9.03 3.62 5.59
C GLY A 26 7.99 2.50 5.66
N LEU A 27 7.23 2.29 4.58
CA LEU A 27 6.27 1.19 4.49
C LEU A 27 6.97 -0.17 4.61
N SER A 28 8.09 -0.36 3.93
CA SER A 28 8.93 -1.56 4.04
C SER A 28 9.35 -1.83 5.49
N GLY A 29 9.84 -0.81 6.20
CA GLY A 29 10.20 -0.94 7.61
C GLY A 29 9.00 -1.28 8.52
N LYS A 30 7.86 -0.61 8.31
CA LYS A 30 6.63 -0.87 9.08
C LYS A 30 6.06 -2.26 8.82
N LEU A 31 6.13 -2.76 7.59
CA LEU A 31 5.75 -4.12 7.25
C LEU A 31 6.69 -5.15 7.89
N ALA A 32 8.00 -4.88 7.92
CA ALA A 32 8.97 -5.75 8.58
C ALA A 32 8.70 -5.89 10.09
N GLN A 33 8.23 -4.84 10.76
CA GLN A 33 7.79 -4.90 12.16
C GLN A 33 6.60 -5.85 12.38
N LEU A 34 5.84 -6.15 11.34
CA LEU A 34 4.75 -7.14 11.34
C LEU A 34 5.20 -8.51 10.81
N GLY A 35 6.50 -8.74 10.62
CA GLY A 35 7.06 -9.97 10.05
C GLY A 35 6.85 -10.12 8.54
N ILE A 36 6.60 -9.02 7.82
CA ILE A 36 6.37 -9.02 6.37
C ILE A 36 7.58 -8.40 5.67
N GLU A 37 8.36 -9.23 5.00
CA GLU A 37 9.53 -8.79 4.24
C GLU A 37 9.15 -8.38 2.81
N GLU A 38 9.12 -7.07 2.57
CA GLU A 38 8.93 -6.49 1.24
C GLU A 38 9.95 -5.36 1.06
N SER A 39 10.81 -5.45 0.04
CA SER A 39 11.75 -4.35 -0.23
C SER A 39 11.03 -3.12 -0.80
N PRO A 40 11.58 -1.90 -0.64
CA PRO A 40 10.97 -0.69 -1.20
C PRO A 40 10.74 -0.77 -2.72
N ARG A 41 11.62 -1.47 -3.44
CA ARG A 41 11.51 -1.69 -4.89
C ARG A 41 10.37 -2.66 -5.24
N GLN A 42 10.22 -3.75 -4.48
CA GLN A 42 9.10 -4.68 -4.66
C GLN A 42 7.75 -4.00 -4.38
N LEU A 43 7.68 -3.21 -3.30
CA LEU A 43 6.49 -2.40 -2.97
C LEU A 43 6.15 -1.44 -4.10
N ALA A 44 7.12 -0.65 -4.57
CA ALA A 44 6.90 0.28 -5.67
C ALA A 44 6.37 -0.42 -6.92
N ASN A 45 6.99 -1.53 -7.33
CA ASN A 45 6.55 -2.30 -8.51
C ASN A 45 5.14 -2.88 -8.32
N LYS A 46 4.85 -3.43 -7.14
CA LYS A 46 3.57 -4.09 -6.82
C LYS A 46 2.43 -3.08 -6.74
N ILE A 47 2.64 -1.97 -6.04
CA ILE A 47 1.67 -0.88 -5.89
C ILE A 47 1.46 -0.18 -7.23
N ASN A 48 2.53 0.15 -7.97
CA ASN A 48 2.39 0.80 -9.27
C ASN A 48 1.71 -0.09 -10.30
N ARG A 49 1.80 -1.43 -10.20
CA ARG A 49 1.07 -2.33 -11.09
C ARG A 49 -0.41 -2.41 -10.76
N GLY A 50 -0.81 -2.21 -9.50
CA GLY A 50 -2.21 -2.21 -9.08
C GLY A 50 -2.86 -3.60 -8.99
N THR A 51 -2.09 -4.68 -9.18
CA THR A 51 -2.58 -6.06 -9.12
C THR A 51 -2.32 -6.74 -7.77
N PHE A 52 -2.19 -5.95 -6.70
CA PHE A 52 -2.01 -6.49 -5.36
C PHE A 52 -3.34 -7.01 -4.80
N SER A 53 -3.27 -8.06 -3.98
CA SER A 53 -4.46 -8.61 -3.33
C SER A 53 -4.99 -7.68 -2.25
N PHE A 54 -6.27 -7.82 -1.92
CA PHE A 54 -6.87 -7.12 -0.78
C PHE A 54 -6.15 -7.45 0.54
N VAL A 55 -5.68 -8.69 0.71
CA VAL A 55 -4.86 -9.09 1.87
C VAL A 55 -3.59 -8.24 1.99
N PHE A 56 -2.91 -7.96 0.87
CA PHE A 56 -1.74 -7.07 0.89
C PHE A 56 -2.12 -5.64 1.26
N LEU A 57 -3.23 -5.12 0.74
CA LEU A 57 -3.74 -3.80 1.12
C LEU A 57 -3.99 -3.73 2.65
N LEU A 58 -4.69 -4.70 3.23
CA LEU A 58 -4.94 -4.77 4.68
C LEU A 58 -3.65 -4.78 5.50
N LYS A 59 -2.64 -5.53 5.06
CA LYS A 59 -1.32 -5.54 5.70
C LYS A 59 -0.67 -4.15 5.68
N CYS A 60 -0.72 -3.45 4.54
CA CYS A 60 -0.21 -2.09 4.44
C CYS A 60 -0.99 -1.12 5.34
N LEU A 61 -2.32 -1.16 5.33
CA LEU A 61 -3.15 -0.29 6.18
C LEU A 61 -2.86 -0.54 7.67
N LYS A 62 -2.74 -1.80 8.08
CA LYS A 62 -2.36 -2.17 9.46
C LYS A 62 -0.98 -1.64 9.83
N ALA A 63 0.01 -1.76 8.94
CA ALA A 63 1.36 -1.24 9.14
C ALA A 63 1.39 0.29 9.24
N LEU A 64 0.48 0.97 8.52
CA LEU A 64 0.29 2.41 8.53
C LEU A 64 -0.58 2.91 9.70
N GLY A 65 -1.19 2.01 10.48
CA GLY A 65 -2.12 2.38 11.55
C GLY A 65 -3.49 2.88 11.07
N VAL A 66 -3.84 2.61 9.81
CA VAL A 66 -5.10 3.04 9.19
C VAL A 66 -6.21 2.02 9.50
N THR A 67 -7.30 2.49 10.08
CA THR A 67 -8.46 1.66 10.47
C THR A 67 -9.66 1.83 9.55
N GLU A 68 -9.74 2.93 8.81
CA GLU A 68 -10.80 3.22 7.85
C GLU A 68 -10.22 3.70 6.52
N ILE A 69 -10.88 3.30 5.42
CA ILE A 69 -10.61 3.84 4.08
C ILE A 69 -11.93 4.30 3.47
N ARG A 70 -11.89 5.40 2.73
CA ARG A 70 -13.07 5.93 2.03
C ARG A 70 -12.92 5.65 0.53
N LEU A 71 -13.94 5.02 -0.04
CA LEU A 71 -14.08 4.88 -1.48
C LEU A 71 -14.77 6.15 -1.97
N SER A 72 -14.03 7.00 -2.70
CA SER A 72 -14.55 8.21 -3.34
C SER A 72 -14.42 8.11 -4.84
#